data_AF-A0A484C7N1-F1
#
_entry.id   AF-A0A484C7N1-F1
#
_cell.length_a   1.000
_cell.length_b   1.000
_cell.length_c   1.000
_cell.angle_alpha   90.00
_cell.angle_beta   90.00
_cell.angle_gamma   90.00
#
_symmetry.space_group_name_H-M   'P 1'
#
loop_
_entity.id
_entity.type
_entity.pdbx_description
1 polymer ?
#
loop_
_entity_poly.entity_id
_entity_poly.type
_entity_poly.pdbx_seq_one_letter_code
_entity_poly.pdbx_strand_id
1 'polypeptide(L)'
;MSSILVLVHLLPPSHYGRKRPGKLSAKQASDHFVKFIKTGTSVQGHLDSIMERLQPYLLAVGTKRNVIHTYCIVIDKHAIPYVDSTKVNPRVAEVRARMLR
;
A
#
# COMPACT_ATOMS: atom_id res chain seq x y z
N MET A 1 4.14 10.54 8.09
CA MET A 1 4.41 11.12 6.75
C MET A 1 5.44 10.29 5.95
N SER A 2 5.41 8.96 6.02
CA SER A 2 6.51 8.12 5.46
C SER A 2 6.06 7.00 4.52
N SER A 3 4.75 6.84 4.30
CA SER A 3 4.18 5.75 3.48
C SER A 3 4.52 5.88 1.98
N ILE A 4 4.62 7.11 1.45
CA ILE A 4 5.01 7.34 0.05
C ILE A 4 6.47 6.92 -0.19
N LEU A 5 7.38 7.19 0.76
CA LEU A 5 8.79 6.80 0.65
C LEU A 5 8.96 5.28 0.66
N VAL A 6 8.17 4.56 1.48
CA VAL A 6 8.17 3.09 1.51
C VAL A 6 7.71 2.52 0.17
N LEU A 7 6.68 3.09 -0.47
CA LEU A 7 6.23 2.67 -1.80
C LEU A 7 7.31 2.89 -2.88
N VAL A 8 8.05 4.01 -2.83
CA VAL A 8 9.15 4.28 -3.77
C VAL A 8 10.29 3.27 -3.62
N HIS A 9 10.58 2.82 -2.39
CA HIS A 9 11.62 1.83 -2.13
C HIS A 9 11.21 0.38 -2.42
N LEU A 10 9.90 0.09 -2.50
CA LEU A 10 9.36 -1.23 -2.88
C LEU A 10 9.20 -1.40 -4.40
N LEU A 11 9.20 -0.30 -5.15
CA LEU A 11 9.31 -0.38 -6.61
C LEU A 11 10.73 -0.85 -6.94
N PRO A 12 10.90 -1.92 -7.74
CA PRO A 12 12.23 -2.28 -8.23
C PRO A 12 12.85 -1.03 -8.85
N PRO A 13 14.11 -0.69 -8.53
CA PRO A 13 14.77 0.46 -9.13
C PRO A 13 14.57 0.33 -10.63
N SER A 14 13.94 1.35 -11.22
CA SER A 14 13.54 1.35 -12.61
C SER A 14 14.67 0.78 -13.44
N HIS A 15 14.44 -0.37 -14.08
CA HIS A 15 15.46 -1.05 -14.88
C HIS A 15 16.16 -0.01 -15.75
N TYR A 16 17.41 0.30 -15.39
CA TYR A 16 18.28 1.23 -16.08
C TYR A 16 18.62 0.59 -17.41
N GLY A 17 17.70 0.72 -18.36
CA GLY A 17 17.61 -0.19 -19.50
C GLY A 17 16.57 0.28 -20.50
N ARG A 18 16.77 1.50 -21.03
CA ARG A 18 16.41 1.87 -22.40
C ARG A 18 14.99 1.52 -22.88
N LYS A 19 13.95 1.83 -22.12
CA LYS A 19 12.65 2.22 -22.69
C LYS A 19 12.10 3.35 -21.83
N ARG A 20 11.81 4.52 -22.44
CA ARG A 20 11.05 5.58 -21.78
C ARG A 20 9.75 4.92 -21.31
N PRO A 21 9.51 4.74 -20.00
CA PRO A 21 8.18 4.36 -19.55
C PRO A 21 7.25 5.44 -20.11
N GLY A 22 6.18 5.04 -20.80
CA GLY A 22 5.18 6.01 -21.26
C GLY A 22 4.83 6.93 -20.09
N LYS A 23 4.74 8.25 -20.32
CA LYS A 23 4.45 9.22 -19.26
C LYS A 23 3.12 8.82 -18.59
N LEU A 24 3.22 8.22 -17.40
CA LEU A 24 2.08 7.91 -16.56
C LEU A 24 1.62 9.22 -15.92
N SER A 25 0.36 9.60 -16.14
CA SER A 25 -0.20 10.78 -15.45
C SER A 25 -0.22 10.54 -13.94
N ALA A 26 -0.08 11.61 -13.16
CA ALA A 26 -0.22 11.55 -11.70
C ALA A 26 -1.55 10.89 -11.28
N LYS A 27 -2.63 11.12 -12.04
CA LYS A 27 -3.93 10.47 -11.82
C LYS A 27 -3.86 8.96 -12.04
N GLN A 28 -3.23 8.53 -13.14
CA GLN A 28 -3.07 7.11 -13.43
C GLN A 28 -2.19 6.45 -12.37
N ALA A 29 -1.11 7.11 -11.95
CA ALA A 29 -0.29 6.66 -10.84
C ALA A 29 -1.12 6.49 -9.56
N SER A 30 -1.92 7.49 -9.18
CA SER A 30 -2.76 7.39 -7.98
C SER A 30 -3.77 6.25 -8.04
N ASP A 31 -4.36 6.00 -9.21
CA ASP A 31 -5.33 4.92 -9.39
C ASP A 31 -4.68 3.52 -9.26
N HIS A 32 -3.39 3.39 -9.64
CA HIS A 32 -2.62 2.16 -9.46
C HIS A 32 -2.13 1.97 -8.02
N PHE A 33 -1.71 3.04 -7.35
CA PHE A 33 -1.09 2.97 -6.03
C PHE A 33 -2.06 3.11 -4.87
N VAL A 34 -3.25 3.68 -5.05
CA VAL A 34 -4.19 3.96 -3.96
C VAL A 34 -5.57 3.41 -4.29
N LYS A 35 -6.01 2.43 -3.49
CA LYS A 35 -7.37 1.90 -3.55
C LYS A 35 -8.17 2.42 -2.37
N PHE A 36 -9.43 2.73 -2.58
CA PHE A 36 -10.34 3.17 -1.52
C PHE A 36 -11.34 2.07 -1.19
N ILE A 37 -11.54 1.82 0.10
CA ILE A 37 -12.63 0.99 0.61
C ILE A 37 -13.44 1.77 1.64
N LYS A 38 -14.76 1.58 1.62
CA LYS A 38 -15.66 2.26 2.53
C LYS A 38 -15.58 1.63 3.92
N THR A 39 -15.53 2.44 4.98
CA THR A 39 -15.66 1.94 6.36
C THR A 39 -16.93 1.09 6.50
N GLY A 40 -16.79 -0.10 7.10
CA GLY A 40 -17.86 -1.11 7.16
C GLY A 40 -17.77 -2.20 6.09
N THR A 41 -16.93 -2.04 5.05
CA THR A 41 -16.58 -3.13 4.14
C THR A 41 -15.49 -4.02 4.76
N SER A 42 -15.59 -5.33 4.53
CA SER A 42 -14.61 -6.29 5.05
C SER A 42 -13.26 -6.11 4.33
N VAL A 43 -12.24 -5.68 5.08
CA VAL A 43 -10.86 -5.60 4.58
C VAL A 43 -10.39 -6.97 4.12
N GLN A 44 -10.69 -8.04 4.88
CA GLN A 44 -10.28 -9.39 4.51
C GLN A 44 -10.96 -9.85 3.21
N GLY A 45 -12.26 -9.60 3.06
CA GLY A 45 -12.97 -9.92 1.81
C GLY A 45 -12.41 -9.15 0.61
N HIS A 46 -11.94 -7.92 0.81
CA HIS A 46 -11.18 -7.21 -0.21
C HIS A 46 -9.86 -7.91 -0.51
N LEU A 47 -9.09 -8.31 0.50
CA LEU A 47 -7.80 -8.98 0.35
C LEU A 47 -7.90 -10.31 -0.41
N ASP A 48 -8.93 -11.10 -0.12
CA ASP A 48 -9.16 -12.40 -0.75
C ASP A 48 -9.51 -12.28 -2.25
N SER A 49 -10.12 -11.15 -2.64
CA SER A 49 -10.46 -10.85 -4.04
C SER A 49 -9.27 -10.38 -4.89
N ILE A 50 -8.12 -10.10 -4.28
CA ILE A 50 -6.96 -9.53 -4.97
C ILE A 50 -6.20 -10.60 -5.76
N MET A 51 -5.95 -10.31 -7.03
CA MET A 51 -4.94 -10.99 -7.83
C MET A 51 -3.53 -10.51 -7.43
N GLU A 52 -2.61 -11.43 -7.18
CA GLU A 52 -1.26 -11.19 -6.61
C GLU A 52 -0.44 -10.13 -7.36
N ARG A 53 -0.65 -9.96 -8.67
CA ARG A 53 0.10 -9.02 -9.52
C ARG A 53 -0.11 -7.53 -9.25
N LEU A 54 -1.05 -7.17 -8.38
CA LEU A 54 -1.42 -5.77 -8.11
C LEU A 54 -0.84 -5.22 -6.79
N GLN A 55 0.09 -5.95 -6.16
CA GLN A 55 0.73 -5.58 -4.90
C GLN A 55 2.20 -5.19 -5.15
N PRO A 56 2.78 -4.22 -4.43
CA PRO A 56 2.23 -3.47 -3.28
C PRO A 56 1.34 -2.28 -3.66
N TYR A 57 0.35 -1.95 -2.82
CA TYR A 57 -0.42 -0.71 -2.95
C TYR A 57 -0.94 -0.19 -1.59
N LEU A 58 -1.38 1.08 -1.56
CA LEU A 58 -1.99 1.72 -0.40
C LEU A 58 -3.51 1.54 -0.41
N LEU A 59 -4.06 1.02 0.67
CA LEU A 59 -5.49 0.89 0.90
C LEU A 59 -5.95 2.02 1.83
N ALA A 60 -6.71 2.96 1.30
CA ALA A 60 -7.35 4.04 2.03
C ALA A 60 -8.72 3.58 2.54
N VAL A 61 -8.90 3.56 3.86
CA VAL A 61 -10.14 3.15 4.52
C VAL A 61 -10.83 4.39 5.09
N GLY A 62 -12.06 4.66 4.66
CA GLY A 62 -12.78 5.85 5.09
C GLY A 62 -14.26 5.82 4.76
N THR A 63 -15.03 6.78 5.27
CA THR A 63 -16.46 6.88 4.96
C THR A 63 -16.70 7.40 3.53
N LYS A 64 -15.81 8.28 3.06
CA LYS A 64 -15.78 8.89 1.72
C LYS A 64 -14.33 9.02 1.24
N ARG A 65 -14.11 9.18 -0.06
CA ARG A 65 -12.76 9.37 -0.63
C ARG A 65 -12.02 10.60 -0.08
N ASN A 66 -12.75 11.61 0.38
CA ASN A 66 -12.20 12.81 1.02
C ASN A 66 -12.19 12.75 2.55
N VAL A 67 -12.69 11.66 3.16
CA VAL A 67 -12.72 11.42 4.61
C VAL A 67 -12.11 10.06 4.88
N ILE A 68 -10.78 10.03 4.93
CA ILE A 68 -9.98 8.82 5.18
C ILE A 68 -9.68 8.72 6.68
N HIS A 69 -9.98 7.57 7.27
CA HIS A 69 -9.70 7.29 8.67
C HIS A 69 -8.34 6.62 8.85
N THR A 70 -7.95 5.74 7.92
CA THR A 70 -6.73 4.93 8.04
C THR A 70 -6.19 4.57 6.67
N TYR A 71 -4.87 4.45 6.58
CA TYR A 71 -4.19 3.89 5.42
C TYR A 71 -3.54 2.56 5.81
N CYS A 72 -3.58 1.58 4.92
CA CYS A 72 -2.87 0.31 5.07
C CYS A 72 -1.98 0.08 3.86
N ILE A 73 -0.82 -0.53 4.06
CA ILE A 73 0.01 -1.05 2.97
C ILE A 73 -0.46 -2.49 2.71
N VAL A 74 -0.85 -2.80 1.47
CA VAL A 74 -1.29 -4.14 1.07
C VAL A 74 -0.17 -4.84 0.31
N ILE A 75 0.32 -5.95 0.87
CA ILE A 75 1.39 -6.80 0.33
C ILE A 75 1.04 -8.27 0.61
N ASP A 76 1.26 -9.15 -0.36
CA ASP A 76 0.96 -10.59 -0.28
C ASP A 76 -0.41 -10.95 0.32
N LYS A 77 -1.45 -10.19 -0.02
CA LYS A 77 -2.84 -10.31 0.51
C LYS A 77 -2.95 -10.03 2.01
N HIS A 78 -1.99 -9.29 2.57
CA HIS A 78 -2.01 -8.81 3.94
C HIS A 78 -2.11 -7.28 3.95
N ALA A 79 -2.99 -6.75 4.81
CA ALA A 79 -3.07 -5.31 5.06
C ALA A 79 -2.29 -4.95 6.34
N ILE A 80 -1.21 -4.18 6.17
CA ILE A 80 -0.40 -3.65 7.26
C ILE A 80 -0.90 -2.24 7.55
N PRO A 81 -1.62 -2.00 8.66
CA PRO A 81 -2.09 -0.66 8.98
C PRO A 81 -0.92 0.28 9.22
N TYR A 82 -1.02 1.49 8.69
CA TYR A 82 -0.15 2.58 9.09
C TYR A 82 -0.56 2.99 10.51
N VAL A 83 0.30 2.69 11.47
CA VAL A 83 0.14 3.11 12.85
C VAL A 83 1.07 4.29 13.05
N ASP A 84 0.53 5.47 13.37
CA ASP A 84 1.39 6.55 13.86
C ASP A 84 2.09 6.03 15.12
N SER A 85 3.41 5.96 15.04
CA SER A 85 4.28 5.37 16.05
C SER A 85 4.31 6.26 17.29
N THR A 86 3.27 6.19 18.09
CA THR A 86 3.33 6.51 19.53
C THR A 86 3.18 5.24 20.37
N LYS A 87 2.80 4.10 19.77
CA LYS A 87 2.83 2.77 20.41
C LYS A 87 3.29 1.72 19.39
N VAL A 88 4.45 1.13 19.62
CA VAL A 88 5.01 0.07 18.76
C VAL A 88 4.14 -1.19 18.88
N ASN A 89 3.51 -1.59 17.77
CA ASN A 89 2.75 -2.84 17.69
C ASN A 89 3.72 -4.01 17.41
N PRO A 90 3.76 -5.07 18.23
CA PRO A 90 4.71 -6.18 18.11
C PRO A 90 4.63 -6.92 16.75
N ARG A 91 3.47 -6.89 16.07
CA ARG A 91 3.32 -7.54 14.75
C ARG A 91 4.07 -6.81 13.65
N VAL A 92 4.23 -5.48 13.76
CA VAL A 92 5.01 -4.67 12.80
C VAL A 92 6.51 -4.96 12.96
N ALA A 93 6.96 -5.24 14.18
CA ALA A 93 8.34 -5.63 14.45
C ALA A 93 8.69 -7.01 13.85
N GLU A 94 7.75 -7.96 13.91
CA GLU A 94 7.95 -9.30 13.32
C GLU A 94 8.07 -9.24 11.79
N VAL A 95 7.20 -8.46 11.11
CA VAL A 95 7.28 -8.31 9.66
C VAL A 95 8.59 -7.62 9.23
N ARG A 96 9.06 -6.62 10.01
CA ARG A 96 10.39 -6.02 9.78
C ARG A 96 11.52 -7.03 9.90
N ALA A 97 11.46 -7.92 10.88
CA ALA A 97 12.49 -8.96 11.07
C ALA A 97 12.51 -9.98 9.92
N ARG A 98 11.37 -10.24 9.28
CA ARG A 98 11.29 -11.14 8.12
C ARG A 98 11.78 -10.51 6.81
N MET A 99 11.63 -9.20 6.64
CA MET A 99 12.09 -8.50 5.43
C MET A 99 13.61 -8.24 5.39
N LEU A 100 14.32 -8.39 6.51
CA LEU A 100 15.77 -8.15 6.63
C LEU A 100 16.60 -9.46 6.61
N ARG A 101 16.00 -10.58 6.24
CA ARG A 101 16.68 -11.87 6.06
C ARG A 101 16.81 -12.21 4.58
#